data_AF-A0A7C5PV72-F1
#
_entry.id   AF-A0A7C5PV72-F1
#
_cell.length_a   1.000
_cell.length_b   1.000
_cell.length_c   1.000
_cell.angle_alpha   90.00
_cell.angle_beta   90.00
_cell.angle_gamma   90.00
#
_symmetry.space_group_name_H-M   'P 1'
#
loop_
_entity.id
_entity.type
_entity.pdbx_description
1 polymer ?
#
loop_
_entity_poly.entity_id
_entity_poly.type
_entity_poly.pdbx_seq_one_letter_code
_entity_poly.pdbx_strand_id
1 'polypeptide(L)'
;MQPNVLSPLCNNNWDIAFMKNRKMGWLGSTAQRGFTFIELVVVIAVIALLAGVLIPNVTSVTKDAKASKILQLYDSMRTACERYYIDMGSLPIEYSGSSYNSASYHLLSLTQSSSNWKGPYIDHPLSTGDNPFDSTVYLYNSIGSHASNGFDLNGDGTDDATGTGNYLVLWGIPSDTAQFVDSALDKGNLGSDWKTSGRVEYVSSEKKLAILILDA
;
A
#
# COMPACT_ATOMS: atom_id res chain seq x y z
N MET A 1 1.03 58.96 45.07
CA MET A 1 0.84 60.33 44.53
C MET A 1 0.97 60.26 43.02
N GLN A 2 -0.11 60.52 42.26
CA GLN A 2 0.01 60.91 40.85
C GLN A 2 0.46 62.38 40.77
N PRO A 3 0.90 62.90 39.61
CA PRO A 3 -0.11 63.40 38.66
C PRO A 3 0.25 63.25 37.16
N ASN A 4 -0.83 63.13 36.37
CA ASN A 4 -0.91 63.54 34.97
C ASN A 4 -0.55 65.02 34.80
N VAL A 5 0.00 65.39 33.64
CA VAL A 5 -0.24 66.74 33.09
C VAL A 5 -0.27 66.72 31.56
N LEU A 6 -1.42 67.18 31.07
CA LEU A 6 -1.75 67.51 29.68
C LEU A 6 -1.04 68.80 29.25
N SER A 7 -0.85 68.98 27.94
CA SER A 7 -0.75 70.32 27.31
C SER A 7 -1.14 70.21 25.82
N PRO A 8 -1.41 71.32 25.11
CA PRO A 8 -2.58 72.16 25.33
C PRO A 8 -3.39 72.39 24.06
N LEU A 9 -4.57 72.95 24.28
CA LEU A 9 -5.56 73.44 23.34
C LEU A 9 -4.98 74.46 22.35
N CYS A 10 -5.33 74.32 21.08
CA CYS A 10 -5.53 75.46 20.19
C CYS A 10 -6.89 75.27 19.49
N ASN A 11 -7.92 75.83 20.13
CA ASN A 11 -9.09 76.37 19.46
C ASN A 11 -8.66 77.68 18.79
N ASN A 12 -9.14 77.97 17.58
CA ASN A 12 -9.55 79.30 17.13
C ASN A 12 -10.28 79.21 15.76
N ASN A 13 -11.60 79.03 15.85
CA ASN A 13 -12.64 79.82 15.16
C ASN A 13 -12.26 80.59 13.89
N TRP A 14 -12.95 80.35 12.76
CA TRP A 14 -13.51 81.38 11.85
C TRP A 14 -14.64 80.76 10.99
N ASP A 15 -15.88 81.10 11.34
CA ASP A 15 -17.05 80.96 10.46
C ASP A 15 -16.91 81.85 9.23
N ILE A 16 -17.31 81.35 8.04
CA ILE A 16 -17.94 82.17 7.01
C ILE A 16 -18.76 81.28 6.06
N ALA A 17 -20.08 81.39 6.19
CA ALA A 17 -21.02 80.95 5.18
C ALA A 17 -20.79 81.70 3.86
N PHE A 18 -20.89 81.02 2.71
CA PHE A 18 -21.62 81.55 1.54
C PHE A 18 -21.81 80.46 0.46
N MET A 19 -23.06 80.32 0.02
CA MET A 19 -23.53 79.43 -1.04
C MET A 19 -22.91 79.78 -2.40
N LYS A 20 -22.60 78.77 -3.23
CA LYS A 20 -23.21 78.64 -4.57
C LYS A 20 -22.92 77.31 -5.25
N ASN A 21 -24.03 76.78 -5.76
CA ASN A 21 -24.26 75.59 -6.55
C ASN A 21 -23.52 75.62 -7.91
N ARG A 22 -22.96 74.49 -8.39
CA ARG A 22 -23.08 74.01 -9.80
C ARG A 22 -22.47 72.62 -10.07
N LYS A 23 -23.40 71.68 -10.29
CA LYS A 23 -23.51 70.67 -11.37
C LYS A 23 -22.33 69.73 -11.73
N MET A 24 -22.65 68.45 -11.51
CA MET A 24 -22.52 67.28 -12.40
C MET A 24 -21.13 66.73 -12.76
N GLY A 25 -20.87 65.53 -12.26
CA GLY A 25 -20.00 64.51 -12.85
C GLY A 25 -20.51 63.13 -12.44
N TRP A 26 -21.06 62.40 -13.41
CA TRP A 26 -21.66 61.08 -13.29
C TRP A 26 -20.64 60.04 -12.80
N LEU A 27 -20.91 59.39 -11.67
CA LEU A 27 -20.35 58.09 -11.31
C LEU A 27 -21.54 57.13 -11.22
N GLY A 28 -21.73 56.36 -12.30
CA GLY A 28 -22.81 55.41 -12.43
C GLY A 28 -22.84 54.45 -11.25
N SER A 29 -24.05 54.23 -10.70
CA SER A 29 -24.28 53.10 -9.81
C SER A 29 -24.06 51.82 -10.61
N THR A 30 -22.99 51.09 -10.29
CA THR A 30 -22.94 49.67 -10.62
C THR A 30 -24.06 49.02 -9.82
N ALA A 31 -25.23 48.86 -10.44
CA ALA A 31 -26.34 48.15 -9.86
C ALA A 31 -25.85 46.76 -9.44
N GLN A 32 -25.70 46.54 -8.13
CA GLN A 32 -25.48 45.22 -7.58
C GLN A 32 -26.73 44.38 -7.87
N ARG A 33 -26.66 43.64 -8.98
CA ARG A 33 -27.65 42.62 -9.33
C ARG A 33 -27.53 41.52 -8.27
N GLY A 34 -28.56 41.40 -7.43
CA GLY A 34 -28.68 40.29 -6.49
C GLY A 34 -28.94 38.98 -7.22
N PHE A 35 -28.43 37.88 -6.67
CA PHE A 35 -28.70 36.52 -7.15
C PHE A 35 -30.20 36.25 -7.15
N THR A 36 -30.70 35.62 -8.22
CA THR A 36 -32.08 35.16 -8.30
C THR A 36 -32.24 33.83 -7.56
N PHE A 37 -33.42 33.57 -6.98
CA PHE A 37 -33.70 32.26 -6.36
C PHE A 37 -33.56 31.11 -7.36
N ILE A 38 -33.87 31.36 -8.64
CA ILE A 38 -33.75 30.35 -9.69
C ILE A 38 -32.30 29.95 -9.96
N GLU A 39 -31.34 30.89 -9.86
CA GLU A 39 -29.91 30.57 -9.97
C GLU A 39 -29.45 29.63 -8.86
N LEU A 40 -29.89 29.87 -7.62
CA LEU A 40 -29.53 29.00 -6.52
C LEU A 40 -30.16 27.61 -6.65
N VAL A 41 -31.43 27.54 -7.08
CA VAL A 41 -32.17 26.28 -7.25
C VAL A 41 -31.55 25.40 -8.34
N VAL A 42 -31.13 25.98 -9.47
CA VAL A 42 -30.47 25.21 -10.54
C VAL A 42 -29.11 24.71 -10.09
N VAL A 43 -28.33 25.51 -9.35
CA VAL A 43 -27.00 25.10 -8.86
C VAL A 43 -27.11 23.92 -7.90
N ILE A 44 -28.01 23.97 -6.90
CA ILE A 44 -28.18 22.85 -5.97
C ILE A 44 -28.75 21.62 -6.67
N ALA A 45 -29.57 21.78 -7.72
CA ALA A 45 -30.08 20.67 -8.51
C ALA A 45 -28.95 19.95 -9.28
N VAL A 46 -28.02 20.72 -9.87
CA VAL A 46 -26.84 20.13 -10.54
C VAL A 46 -25.89 19.48 -9.54
N ILE A 47 -25.65 20.10 -8.38
CA ILE A 47 -24.82 19.50 -7.32
C ILE A 47 -25.43 18.19 -6.81
N ALA A 48 -26.75 18.15 -6.58
CA ALA A 48 -27.46 16.95 -6.16
C ALA A 48 -27.36 15.81 -7.19
N LEU A 49 -27.43 16.16 -8.49
CA LEU A 49 -27.25 15.20 -9.58
C LEU A 49 -25.81 14.66 -9.62
N LEU A 50 -24.81 15.53 -9.59
CA LEU A 50 -23.40 15.13 -9.62
C LEU A 50 -23.02 14.30 -8.39
N ALA A 51 -23.48 14.70 -7.21
CA ALA A 51 -23.27 13.95 -5.98
C ALA A 51 -23.88 12.54 -6.04
N GLY A 52 -25.01 12.36 -6.74
CA GLY A 52 -25.66 11.06 -6.92
C GLY A 52 -24.92 10.10 -7.86
N VAL A 53 -24.11 10.60 -8.79
CA VAL A 53 -23.36 9.78 -9.77
C VAL A 53 -21.94 9.44 -9.30
N LEU A 54 -21.42 10.17 -8.31
CA LEU A 54 -20.09 9.95 -7.77
C LEU A 54 -20.07 8.83 -6.73
N ILE A 55 -20.04 7.57 -7.20
CA ILE A 55 -19.60 6.43 -6.38
C ILE A 55 -18.23 5.97 -6.90
N PRO A 56 -17.11 6.37 -6.27
CA PRO A 56 -15.79 5.93 -6.70
C PRO A 56 -15.56 4.46 -6.27
N ASN A 57 -15.30 3.58 -7.24
CA ASN A 57 -14.95 2.17 -7.02
C ASN A 57 -13.46 2.01 -6.64
N VAL A 58 -13.09 2.51 -5.46
CA VAL A 58 -11.69 2.50 -4.97
C VAL A 58 -11.25 1.14 -4.41
N THR A 59 -12.18 0.22 -4.16
CA THR A 59 -11.92 -1.03 -3.45
C THR A 59 -11.33 -2.13 -4.33
N SER A 60 -11.55 -2.14 -5.64
CA SER A 60 -10.91 -3.11 -6.55
C SER A 60 -9.47 -2.73 -6.88
N VAL A 61 -9.22 -1.45 -7.20
CA VAL A 61 -7.88 -0.94 -7.56
C VAL A 61 -6.86 -1.16 -6.44
N THR A 62 -7.29 -1.03 -5.19
CA THR A 62 -6.42 -1.26 -4.03
C THR A 62 -6.07 -2.74 -3.84
N LYS A 63 -6.92 -3.68 -4.26
CA LYS A 63 -6.63 -5.13 -4.19
C LYS A 63 -5.61 -5.54 -5.21
N ASP A 64 -5.79 -5.13 -6.47
CA ASP A 64 -4.86 -5.46 -7.56
C ASP A 64 -3.47 -4.88 -7.28
N ALA A 65 -3.40 -3.68 -6.70
CA ALA A 65 -2.15 -3.08 -6.24
C ALA A 65 -1.48 -3.90 -5.13
N LYS A 66 -2.26 -4.40 -4.15
CA LYS A 66 -1.74 -5.27 -3.09
C LYS A 66 -1.26 -6.62 -3.66
N ALA A 67 -1.99 -7.23 -4.58
CA ALA A 67 -1.56 -8.45 -5.26
C ALA A 67 -0.25 -8.23 -6.03
N SER A 68 -0.14 -7.10 -6.74
CA SER A 68 1.08 -6.71 -7.44
C SER A 68 2.28 -6.55 -6.50
N LYS A 69 2.06 -6.03 -5.28
CA LYS A 69 3.12 -5.96 -4.25
C LYS A 69 3.56 -7.36 -3.78
N ILE A 70 2.66 -8.34 -3.70
CA ILE A 70 3.03 -9.73 -3.39
C ILE A 70 3.89 -10.33 -4.50
N LEU A 71 3.53 -10.11 -5.77
CA LEU A 71 4.32 -10.57 -6.92
C LEU A 71 5.71 -9.94 -6.95
N GLN A 72 5.80 -8.63 -6.67
CA GLN A 72 7.10 -7.94 -6.57
C GLN A 72 7.96 -8.49 -5.42
N LEU A 73 7.35 -8.78 -4.27
CA LEU A 73 8.04 -9.41 -3.16
C LEU A 73 8.55 -10.81 -3.55
N TYR A 74 7.72 -11.61 -4.22
CA TYR A 74 8.10 -12.92 -4.74
C TYR A 74 9.32 -12.84 -5.67
N ASP A 75 9.31 -11.94 -6.65
CA ASP A 75 10.43 -11.79 -7.60
C ASP A 75 11.73 -11.34 -6.91
N SER A 76 11.62 -10.43 -5.94
CA SER A 76 12.74 -9.98 -5.12
C SER A 76 13.33 -11.12 -4.30
N MET A 77 12.47 -11.88 -3.59
CA MET A 77 12.88 -13.04 -2.80
C MET A 77 13.50 -14.11 -3.70
N ARG A 78 12.93 -14.40 -4.86
CA ARG A 78 13.47 -15.37 -5.82
C ARG A 78 14.90 -15.03 -6.22
N THR A 79 15.12 -13.79 -6.65
CA THR A 79 16.45 -13.32 -7.04
C THR A 79 17.44 -13.39 -5.88
N ALA A 80 17.01 -13.04 -4.67
CA ALA A 80 17.84 -13.10 -3.48
C ALA A 80 18.20 -14.55 -3.10
N CYS A 81 17.23 -15.47 -3.17
CA CYS A 81 17.43 -16.89 -2.89
C CYS A 81 18.38 -17.55 -3.88
N GLU A 82 18.24 -17.27 -5.18
CA GLU A 82 19.15 -17.76 -6.21
C GLU A 82 20.60 -17.29 -5.95
N ARG A 83 20.78 -16.00 -5.62
CA ARG A 83 22.10 -15.44 -5.28
C ARG A 83 22.69 -16.08 -4.01
N TYR A 84 21.90 -16.20 -2.96
CA TYR A 84 22.32 -16.85 -1.73
C TYR A 84 22.72 -18.30 -1.98
N TYR A 85 21.95 -19.04 -2.78
CA TYR A 85 22.24 -20.43 -3.12
C TYR A 85 23.55 -20.57 -3.89
N ILE A 86 23.83 -19.67 -4.84
CA ILE A 86 25.11 -19.63 -5.58
C ILE A 86 26.30 -19.43 -4.64
N ASP A 87 26.18 -18.56 -3.64
CA ASP A 87 27.29 -18.23 -2.74
C ASP A 87 27.46 -19.23 -1.60
N MET A 88 26.36 -19.74 -1.04
CA MET A 88 26.34 -20.53 0.18
C MET A 88 26.08 -22.02 -0.05
N GLY A 89 25.64 -22.42 -1.24
CA GLY A 89 25.30 -23.81 -1.60
C GLY A 89 24.13 -24.40 -0.79
N SER A 90 23.39 -23.56 -0.07
CA SER A 90 22.24 -23.96 0.74
C SER A 90 21.10 -22.97 0.53
N LEU A 91 19.87 -23.40 0.80
CA LEU A 91 18.69 -22.54 0.67
C LEU A 91 18.52 -21.67 1.93
N PRO A 92 18.21 -20.38 1.77
CA PRO A 92 18.09 -19.44 2.88
C PRO A 92 16.75 -19.58 3.61
N ILE A 93 16.73 -19.11 4.86
CA ILE A 93 15.53 -18.77 5.60
C ILE A 93 15.53 -17.28 5.91
N GLU A 94 14.35 -16.68 5.91
CA GLU A 94 14.16 -15.27 6.24
C GLU A 94 12.78 -15.10 6.88
N TYR A 95 12.72 -14.74 8.16
CA TYR A 95 11.46 -14.65 8.91
C TYR A 95 11.14 -13.21 9.32
N SER A 96 9.90 -12.79 9.14
CA SER A 96 9.43 -11.51 9.69
C SER A 96 9.16 -11.54 11.20
N GLY A 97 9.15 -10.36 11.80
CA GLY A 97 8.62 -10.19 13.15
C GLY A 97 9.66 -10.24 14.27
N SER A 98 9.33 -9.53 15.35
CA SER A 98 10.26 -9.19 16.43
C SER A 98 10.72 -10.36 17.30
N SER A 99 10.18 -11.56 17.10
CA SER A 99 10.60 -12.76 17.83
C SER A 99 11.87 -13.40 17.25
N TYR A 100 12.24 -13.06 16.01
CA TYR A 100 13.31 -13.73 15.25
C TYR A 100 14.60 -12.91 15.12
N ASN A 101 15.00 -12.19 16.15
CA ASN A 101 16.11 -11.19 16.06
C ASN A 101 17.53 -11.75 15.82
N SER A 102 17.69 -13.06 15.64
CA SER A 102 18.99 -13.69 15.42
C SER A 102 19.32 -13.76 13.94
N ALA A 103 20.59 -13.54 13.56
CA ALA A 103 21.06 -13.62 12.17
C ALA A 103 20.73 -14.96 11.49
N SER A 104 20.60 -16.06 12.26
CA SER A 104 20.22 -17.37 11.75
C SER A 104 18.82 -17.43 11.12
N TYR A 105 17.90 -16.54 11.49
CA TYR A 105 16.55 -16.43 10.90
C TYR A 105 16.48 -15.40 9.75
N HIS A 106 17.60 -14.76 9.45
CA HIS A 106 17.70 -13.60 8.58
C HIS A 106 18.89 -13.76 7.62
N LEU A 107 18.93 -14.89 6.90
CA LEU A 107 20.09 -15.29 6.09
C LEU A 107 20.28 -14.42 4.85
N LEU A 108 19.21 -13.75 4.39
CA LEU A 108 19.25 -12.85 3.25
C LEU A 108 19.62 -11.42 3.66
N SER A 109 19.23 -10.98 4.85
CA SER A 109 19.34 -9.57 5.26
C SER A 109 20.47 -9.26 6.25
N LEU A 110 20.74 -10.14 7.22
CA LEU A 110 21.73 -9.90 8.27
C LEU A 110 23.06 -10.59 7.96
N THR A 111 24.15 -9.97 8.39
CA THR A 111 25.51 -10.50 8.20
C THR A 111 25.67 -11.87 8.84
N GLN A 112 26.23 -12.81 8.07
CA GLN A 112 26.51 -14.18 8.51
C GLN A 112 27.99 -14.37 8.82
N SER A 113 28.33 -15.33 9.68
CA SER A 113 29.72 -15.64 10.05
C SER A 113 30.49 -16.43 8.99
N SER A 114 29.81 -16.94 7.96
CA SER A 114 30.42 -17.71 6.87
C SER A 114 31.26 -16.82 5.96
N SER A 115 32.48 -17.26 5.64
CA SER A 115 33.38 -16.58 4.69
C SER A 115 32.83 -16.50 3.27
N ASN A 116 31.92 -17.39 2.91
CA ASN A 116 31.33 -17.44 1.57
C ASN A 116 30.14 -16.48 1.42
N TRP A 117 29.64 -15.90 2.51
CA TRP A 117 28.50 -14.99 2.47
C TRP A 117 28.93 -13.65 1.86
N LYS A 118 28.27 -13.23 0.77
CA LYS A 118 28.57 -11.97 0.06
C LYS A 118 27.40 -10.98 0.11
N GLY A 119 26.44 -11.24 0.99
CA GLY A 119 25.25 -10.40 1.17
C GLY A 119 25.57 -9.00 1.73
N PRO A 120 24.52 -8.24 2.07
CA PRO A 120 23.13 -8.66 2.13
C PRO A 120 22.54 -8.88 0.73
N TYR A 121 21.61 -9.83 0.63
CA TYR A 121 20.92 -10.18 -0.61
C TYR A 121 19.58 -9.44 -0.74
N ILE A 122 19.08 -8.88 0.36
CA ILE A 122 17.90 -8.00 0.43
C ILE A 122 18.20 -6.76 1.26
N ASP A 123 17.53 -5.65 0.99
CA ASP A 123 17.88 -4.33 1.53
C ASP A 123 17.59 -4.18 3.03
N HIS A 124 16.67 -4.96 3.57
CA HIS A 124 16.33 -4.98 5.00
C HIS A 124 15.79 -6.36 5.42
N PRO A 125 15.82 -6.68 6.73
CA PRO A 125 15.14 -7.87 7.24
C PRO A 125 13.67 -7.88 6.90
N LEU A 126 13.13 -9.06 6.58
CA LEU A 126 11.70 -9.19 6.33
C LEU A 126 10.90 -8.67 7.54
N SER A 127 9.82 -7.98 7.24
CA SER A 127 8.96 -7.34 8.22
C SER A 127 7.50 -7.61 7.89
N THR A 128 6.61 -7.39 8.85
CA THR A 128 5.16 -7.52 8.58
C THR A 128 4.66 -6.45 7.61
N GLY A 129 5.38 -5.34 7.42
CA GLY A 129 5.03 -4.28 6.45
C GLY A 129 5.33 -4.65 4.99
N ASP A 130 6.11 -5.71 4.76
CA ASP A 130 6.33 -6.27 3.42
C ASP A 130 5.08 -6.99 2.92
N ASN A 131 4.31 -7.55 3.84
CA ASN A 131 2.98 -8.06 3.56
C ASN A 131 1.99 -6.88 3.36
N PRO A 132 1.30 -6.76 2.22
CA PRO A 132 0.34 -5.67 1.97
C PRO A 132 -0.89 -5.66 2.90
N PHE A 133 -1.04 -6.68 3.74
CA PHE A 133 -2.08 -6.83 4.75
C PHE A 133 -1.52 -6.77 6.18
N ASP A 134 -0.30 -6.26 6.35
CA ASP A 134 0.34 -6.02 7.65
C ASP A 134 0.43 -7.26 8.53
N SER A 135 0.57 -8.43 7.89
CA SER A 135 0.66 -9.73 8.55
C SER A 135 2.02 -10.36 8.31
N THR A 136 2.20 -11.56 8.86
CA THR A 136 3.46 -12.28 8.80
C THR A 136 3.81 -12.67 7.36
N VAL A 137 5.11 -12.64 7.07
CA VAL A 137 5.73 -13.22 5.88
C VAL A 137 6.97 -14.03 6.28
N TYR A 138 7.06 -15.28 5.86
CA TYR A 138 8.21 -16.16 6.11
C TYR A 138 8.71 -16.81 4.84
N LEU A 139 10.02 -16.93 4.74
CA LEU A 139 10.73 -17.68 3.72
C LEU A 139 11.36 -18.91 4.36
N TYR A 140 10.98 -20.08 3.88
CA TYR A 140 11.41 -21.38 4.41
C TYR A 140 12.33 -22.11 3.44
N ASN A 141 13.19 -22.99 3.94
CA ASN A 141 14.17 -23.74 3.13
C ASN A 141 13.88 -25.25 3.03
N SER A 142 12.69 -25.70 3.43
CA SER A 142 12.25 -27.09 3.27
C SER A 142 10.74 -27.19 3.04
N ILE A 143 10.36 -27.79 1.92
CA ILE A 143 8.97 -28.03 1.53
C ILE A 143 8.39 -29.13 2.42
N GLY A 144 7.18 -28.90 2.95
CA GLY A 144 6.48 -29.81 3.88
C GLY A 144 6.64 -29.47 5.37
N SER A 145 7.51 -28.52 5.75
CA SER A 145 7.60 -28.08 7.15
C SER A 145 6.44 -27.17 7.57
N HIS A 146 5.90 -26.35 6.64
CA HIS A 146 4.78 -25.42 6.87
C HIS A 146 3.84 -25.24 5.67
N ALA A 147 4.15 -25.84 4.52
CA ALA A 147 3.24 -26.01 3.37
C ALA A 147 2.35 -27.25 3.58
N SER A 148 1.46 -27.53 2.64
CA SER A 148 0.94 -28.90 2.43
C SER A 148 2.12 -29.88 2.22
N ASN A 149 1.85 -31.17 2.05
CA ASN A 149 2.92 -32.18 1.93
C ASN A 149 3.89 -31.93 0.75
N GLY A 150 3.54 -31.05 -0.19
CA GLY A 150 4.37 -30.53 -1.26
C GLY A 150 3.54 -29.69 -2.24
N PHE A 151 4.14 -29.26 -3.35
CA PHE A 151 3.39 -28.55 -4.40
C PHE A 151 3.09 -29.49 -5.57
N ASP A 152 1.82 -29.62 -5.94
CA ASP A 152 1.34 -30.31 -7.14
C ASP A 152 1.50 -29.41 -8.37
N LEU A 153 2.69 -29.40 -8.98
CA LEU A 153 3.05 -28.43 -10.03
C LEU A 153 2.28 -28.63 -11.34
N ASN A 154 1.79 -29.84 -11.58
CA ASN A 154 1.16 -30.24 -12.82
C ASN A 154 -0.38 -30.38 -12.71
N GLY A 155 -0.94 -30.34 -11.50
CA GLY A 155 -2.37 -30.43 -11.22
C GLY A 155 -2.96 -31.84 -11.29
N ASP A 156 -2.14 -32.89 -11.24
CA ASP A 156 -2.57 -34.29 -11.32
C ASP A 156 -2.99 -34.88 -9.96
N GLY A 157 -2.90 -34.07 -8.89
CA GLY A 157 -3.26 -34.46 -7.53
C GLY A 157 -2.13 -35.18 -6.78
N THR A 158 -0.90 -35.16 -7.31
CA THR A 158 0.30 -35.65 -6.63
C THR A 158 1.32 -34.53 -6.42
N ASP A 159 1.98 -34.53 -5.27
CA ASP A 159 2.96 -33.50 -4.96
C ASP A 159 4.27 -33.74 -5.73
N ASP A 160 4.57 -32.87 -6.71
CA ASP A 160 5.78 -32.93 -7.53
C ASP A 160 7.00 -32.36 -6.79
N ALA A 161 6.82 -31.25 -6.06
CA ALA A 161 7.89 -30.60 -5.30
C ALA A 161 7.75 -30.90 -3.81
N THR A 162 8.66 -31.73 -3.27
CA THR A 162 8.67 -32.16 -1.86
C THR A 162 10.09 -32.12 -1.27
N GLY A 163 10.19 -32.01 0.06
CA GLY A 163 11.47 -32.14 0.78
C GLY A 163 12.37 -30.89 0.72
N THR A 164 13.28 -30.83 -0.25
CA THR A 164 14.26 -29.73 -0.35
C THR A 164 13.76 -28.67 -1.32
N GLY A 165 13.53 -27.47 -0.81
CA GLY A 165 13.08 -26.36 -1.63
C GLY A 165 12.75 -25.14 -0.79
N ASN A 166 12.62 -24.00 -1.46
CA ASN A 166 12.40 -22.71 -0.87
C ASN A 166 11.04 -22.15 -1.30
N TYR A 167 10.25 -21.70 -0.33
CA TYR A 167 8.93 -21.15 -0.57
C TYR A 167 8.64 -19.99 0.38
N LEU A 168 7.83 -19.05 -0.10
CA LEU A 168 7.38 -17.88 0.62
C LEU A 168 5.97 -18.13 1.15
N VAL A 169 5.73 -17.79 2.41
CA VAL A 169 4.42 -17.89 3.05
C VAL A 169 3.99 -16.53 3.54
N LEU A 170 2.79 -16.11 3.16
CA LEU A 170 2.14 -14.91 3.63
C LEU A 170 0.84 -15.26 4.37
N TRP A 171 0.63 -14.66 5.53
CA TRP A 171 -0.61 -14.80 6.29
C TRP A 171 -1.55 -13.61 6.07
N GLY A 172 -2.82 -13.78 6.43
CA GLY A 172 -3.82 -12.73 6.36
C GLY A 172 -4.25 -12.35 4.93
N ILE A 173 -3.90 -13.16 3.93
CA ILE A 173 -4.21 -12.87 2.53
C ILE A 173 -5.67 -13.26 2.23
N PRO A 174 -6.51 -12.34 1.74
CA PRO A 174 -7.86 -12.67 1.28
C PRO A 174 -7.85 -13.61 0.06
N SER A 175 -8.85 -14.48 -0.07
CA SER A 175 -8.91 -15.49 -1.13
C SER A 175 -8.96 -14.92 -2.55
N ASP A 176 -9.60 -13.77 -2.73
CA ASP A 176 -9.65 -13.06 -4.02
C ASP A 176 -8.28 -12.55 -4.45
N THR A 177 -7.49 -12.03 -3.49
CA THR A 177 -6.12 -11.58 -3.73
C THR A 177 -5.19 -12.76 -3.99
N ALA A 178 -5.33 -13.84 -3.23
CA ALA A 178 -4.59 -15.09 -3.44
C ALA A 178 -4.83 -15.66 -4.84
N GLN A 179 -6.09 -15.70 -5.28
CA GLN A 179 -6.46 -16.18 -6.61
C GLN A 179 -5.85 -15.32 -7.73
N PHE A 180 -5.74 -14.00 -7.52
CA PHE A 180 -5.06 -13.14 -8.48
C PHE A 180 -3.57 -13.48 -8.60
N VAL A 181 -2.89 -13.67 -7.46
CA VAL A 181 -1.47 -14.02 -7.42
C VAL A 181 -1.24 -15.39 -8.07
N ASP A 182 -2.08 -16.37 -7.76
CA ASP A 182 -2.12 -17.69 -8.40
C ASP A 182 -2.23 -17.58 -9.92
N SER A 183 -3.26 -16.88 -10.42
CA SER A 183 -3.46 -16.73 -11.86
C SER A 183 -2.30 -16.02 -12.57
N ALA A 184 -1.58 -15.15 -11.87
CA ALA A 184 -0.41 -14.47 -12.40
C ALA A 184 0.83 -15.37 -12.49
N LEU A 185 0.99 -16.31 -11.55
CA LEU A 185 2.15 -17.22 -11.49
C LEU A 185 1.93 -18.51 -12.27
N ASP A 186 0.76 -19.14 -12.14
CA ASP A 186 0.47 -20.48 -12.66
C ASP A 186 -0.25 -20.46 -14.03
N LYS A 187 -0.40 -19.28 -14.65
CA LYS A 187 -0.98 -19.07 -15.99
C LYS A 187 -2.37 -19.70 -16.22
N GLY A 188 -3.15 -19.87 -15.16
CA GLY A 188 -4.51 -20.41 -15.19
C GLY A 188 -4.66 -21.64 -14.32
N ASN A 189 -5.82 -22.29 -14.40
CA ASN A 189 -6.10 -23.46 -13.56
C ASN A 189 -5.34 -24.68 -14.10
N LEU A 190 -4.31 -25.11 -13.37
CA LEU A 190 -3.48 -26.28 -13.69
C LEU A 190 -4.16 -27.60 -13.32
N GLY A 191 -5.24 -27.57 -12.52
CA GLY A 191 -5.93 -28.76 -12.03
C GLY A 191 -7.42 -28.54 -11.77
N SER A 192 -7.97 -29.24 -10.76
CA SER A 192 -9.39 -29.13 -10.38
C SER A 192 -9.68 -28.01 -9.38
N ASP A 193 -8.69 -27.60 -8.58
CA ASP A 193 -8.75 -26.48 -7.63
C ASP A 193 -7.43 -25.69 -7.67
N TRP A 194 -7.52 -24.39 -7.94
CA TRP A 194 -6.39 -23.47 -7.97
C TRP A 194 -5.69 -23.35 -6.60
N LYS A 195 -6.35 -23.75 -5.52
CA LYS A 195 -5.78 -23.63 -4.15
C LYS A 195 -4.73 -24.68 -3.84
N THR A 196 -4.68 -25.76 -4.59
CA THR A 196 -3.88 -26.96 -4.29
C THR A 196 -3.05 -27.44 -5.47
N SER A 197 -3.03 -26.67 -6.56
CA SER A 197 -2.37 -27.08 -7.80
C SER A 197 -1.60 -25.89 -8.33
N GLY A 198 -0.33 -26.12 -8.65
CA GLY A 198 0.62 -25.16 -9.16
C GLY A 198 1.73 -24.84 -8.17
N ARG A 199 2.43 -23.74 -8.44
CA ARG A 199 3.45 -23.17 -7.56
C ARG A 199 2.82 -22.40 -6.41
N VAL A 200 1.54 -22.06 -6.52
CA VAL A 200 0.80 -21.33 -5.51
C VAL A 200 -0.19 -22.27 -4.81
N GLU A 201 -0.23 -22.18 -3.49
CA GLU A 201 -1.23 -22.86 -2.68
C GLU A 201 -1.89 -21.89 -1.71
N TYR A 202 -3.16 -22.16 -1.41
CA TYR A 202 -3.95 -21.31 -0.53
C TYR A 202 -4.83 -22.07 0.45
N VAL A 203 -4.56 -21.89 1.75
CA VAL A 203 -5.34 -22.48 2.84
C VAL A 203 -6.36 -21.46 3.35
N SER A 204 -7.62 -21.65 2.98
CA SER A 204 -8.70 -20.68 3.26
C SER A 204 -9.02 -20.51 4.75
N SER A 205 -8.85 -21.55 5.57
CA SER A 205 -9.07 -21.50 7.02
C SER A 205 -8.06 -20.62 7.75
N GLU A 206 -6.83 -20.53 7.23
CA GLU A 206 -5.72 -19.79 7.82
C GLU A 206 -5.47 -18.44 7.13
N LYS A 207 -6.12 -18.18 5.99
CA LYS A 207 -5.79 -17.06 5.08
C LYS A 207 -4.29 -17.07 4.74
N LYS A 208 -3.76 -18.25 4.47
CA LYS A 208 -2.34 -18.52 4.26
C LYS A 208 -2.10 -18.78 2.77
N LEU A 209 -1.24 -17.98 2.17
CA LEU A 209 -0.78 -18.10 0.79
C LEU A 209 0.66 -18.62 0.82
N ALA A 210 0.92 -19.74 0.17
CA ALA A 210 2.26 -20.30 -0.01
C ALA A 210 2.64 -20.23 -1.49
N ILE A 211 3.88 -19.83 -1.78
CA ILE A 211 4.39 -19.68 -3.14
C ILE A 211 5.75 -20.33 -3.25
N LEU A 212 5.88 -21.35 -4.10
CA LEU A 212 7.14 -22.01 -4.39
C LEU A 212 8.09 -21.08 -5.15
N ILE A 213 9.30 -20.91 -4.62
CA ILE A 213 10.36 -20.09 -5.22
C ILE A 213 11.36 -20.97 -5.95
N LEU A 214 12.00 -21.90 -5.24
CA LEU A 214 12.99 -22.82 -5.78
C LEU A 214 12.68 -24.24 -5.32
N ASP A 215 12.64 -25.17 -6.26
CA ASP A 215 12.73 -26.60 -6.05
C ASP A 215 14.18 -27.05 -6.33
N ALA A 216 14.70 -27.99 -5.53
CA ALA A 216 16.08 -28.48 -5.62
C ALA A 216 16.15 -29.93 -6.10
#